data_AF-A0A8T5HCM6-F1
#
_entry.id   AF-A0A8T5HCM6-F1
#
_cell.length_a   1.000
_cell.length_b   1.000
_cell.length_c   1.000
_cell.angle_alpha   90.00
_cell.angle_beta   90.00
_cell.angle_gamma   90.00
#
_symmetry.space_group_name_H-M   'P 1'
#
loop_
_entity.id
_entity.type
_entity.pdbx_description
1 polymer ?
#
loop_
_entity_poly.entity_id
_entity_poly.type
_entity_poly.pdbx_seq_one_letter_code
_entity_poly.pdbx_strand_id
1 'polypeptide(L)'
;MSLIELKVGFMPLYTIYSRSIDDIFEWQTEFLNSGDLLGGESPTNKEILDHVDLKEVNVVEHGTFRLSFPGSGYIYNEENPWPEAFVTPDFKLGIDHKIVPFFELYQELLGNAFKVGKLYQLERCLGVLPFVTYIPEDIYDAIRTFDITELREATKEARQRCENKSLRHRLTHGYESRIISGNSN
;
A
#
# COMPACT_ATOMS: atom_id res chain seq x y z
N MET A 1 18.43 8.49 -10.13
CA MET A 1 17.84 7.63 -11.19
C MET A 1 16.36 7.98 -11.23
N SER A 2 15.77 8.23 -12.40
CA SER A 2 14.38 8.67 -12.47
C SER A 2 13.43 7.55 -12.03
N LEU A 3 12.34 7.91 -11.35
CA LEU A 3 11.25 7.00 -11.03
C LEU A 3 10.26 6.94 -12.19
N ILE A 4 9.86 5.75 -12.59
CA ILE A 4 8.78 5.55 -13.55
C ILE A 4 7.57 4.93 -12.86
N GLU A 5 6.38 5.28 -13.33
CA GLU A 5 5.09 4.78 -12.89
C GLU A 5 4.38 4.11 -14.07
N LEU A 6 3.84 2.92 -13.82
CA LEU A 6 2.86 2.26 -14.67
C LEU A 6 1.57 2.09 -13.87
N LYS A 7 0.53 2.83 -14.27
CA LYS A 7 -0.81 2.69 -13.68
C LYS A 7 -1.50 1.50 -14.34
N VAL A 8 -2.07 0.63 -13.50
CA VAL A 8 -2.81 -0.55 -13.98
C VAL A 8 -4.28 -0.41 -13.61
N GLY A 9 -4.57 -0.02 -12.36
CA GLY A 9 -5.94 0.25 -11.91
C GLY A 9 -6.87 -0.97 -11.94
N PHE A 10 -6.31 -2.19 -11.96
CA PHE A 10 -7.05 -3.44 -12.07
C PHE A 10 -6.93 -4.24 -10.77
N MET A 11 -8.03 -4.64 -10.13
CA MET A 11 -7.92 -5.34 -8.84
C MET A 11 -7.23 -6.71 -9.02
N PRO A 12 -6.22 -7.06 -8.20
CA PRO A 12 -5.69 -6.27 -7.09
C PRO A 12 -4.49 -5.37 -7.48
N LEU A 13 -3.91 -5.49 -8.66
CA LEU A 13 -2.78 -4.66 -9.10
C LEU A 13 -3.17 -3.20 -9.41
N TYR A 14 -2.75 -2.29 -8.53
CA TYR A 14 -3.06 -0.86 -8.70
C TYR A 14 -2.00 -0.12 -9.53
N THR A 15 -0.73 -0.20 -9.12
CA THR A 15 0.37 0.57 -9.70
C THR A 15 1.67 -0.20 -9.59
N ILE A 16 2.57 0.00 -10.56
CA ILE A 16 3.97 -0.44 -10.50
C ILE A 16 4.86 0.81 -10.56
N TYR A 17 5.74 0.95 -9.59
CA TYR A 17 6.85 1.90 -9.64
C TYR A 17 8.15 1.16 -9.91
N SER A 18 9.02 1.75 -10.72
CA SER A 18 10.28 1.12 -11.09
C SER A 18 11.38 2.15 -11.35
N ARG A 19 12.64 1.71 -11.32
CA ARG A 19 13.82 2.47 -11.76
C ARG A 19 14.10 2.31 -13.25
N SER A 20 13.56 1.28 -13.89
CA SER A 20 13.71 1.04 -15.32
C SER A 20 12.53 0.28 -15.93
N ILE A 21 12.34 0.44 -17.24
CA ILE A 21 11.36 -0.35 -18.00
C ILE A 21 11.75 -1.83 -18.01
N ASP A 22 13.05 -2.13 -18.01
CA ASP A 22 13.55 -3.50 -17.99
C ASP A 22 13.11 -4.26 -16.74
N ASP A 23 13.09 -3.60 -15.57
CA ASP A 23 12.59 -4.24 -14.33
C ASP A 23 11.08 -4.52 -14.41
N ILE A 24 10.31 -3.75 -15.20
CA ILE A 24 8.88 -4.01 -15.45
C ILE A 24 8.72 -5.23 -16.38
N PHE A 25 9.57 -5.36 -17.41
CA PHE A 25 9.56 -6.54 -18.28
C PHE A 25 9.96 -7.82 -17.53
N GLU A 26 10.98 -7.73 -16.68
CA GLU A 26 11.39 -8.80 -15.78
C GLU A 26 10.22 -9.18 -14.86
N TRP A 27 9.56 -8.19 -14.25
CA TRP A 27 8.36 -8.39 -13.46
C TRP A 27 7.25 -9.10 -14.23
N GLN A 28 6.90 -8.67 -15.44
CA GLN A 28 5.84 -9.31 -16.25
C GLN A 28 6.15 -10.77 -16.55
N THR A 29 7.41 -11.06 -16.87
CA THR A 29 7.88 -12.42 -17.20
C THR A 29 7.77 -13.33 -15.99
N GLU A 30 8.19 -12.86 -14.81
CA GLU A 30 8.15 -13.65 -13.58
C GLU A 30 6.74 -13.75 -12.99
N PHE A 31 5.93 -12.70 -13.12
CA PHE A 31 4.56 -12.65 -12.60
C PHE A 31 3.65 -13.71 -13.23
N LEU A 32 3.85 -14.07 -14.51
CA LEU A 32 3.13 -15.21 -15.10
C LEU A 32 3.50 -16.55 -14.45
N ASN A 33 4.70 -16.66 -13.91
CA ASN A 33 5.28 -17.90 -13.40
C ASN A 33 5.13 -18.05 -11.88
N SER A 34 4.73 -17.00 -11.16
CA SER A 34 4.67 -16.97 -9.70
C SER A 34 3.49 -17.72 -9.07
N GLY A 35 2.63 -18.37 -9.87
CA GLY A 35 1.40 -19.03 -9.40
C GLY A 35 0.28 -18.04 -9.05
N ASP A 36 -0.90 -18.54 -8.68
CA ASP A 36 -2.04 -17.71 -8.30
C ASP A 36 -1.75 -16.99 -6.98
N LEU A 37 -1.30 -15.74 -7.07
CA LEU A 37 -0.79 -14.96 -5.93
C LEU A 37 -1.88 -14.45 -4.99
N LEU A 38 -3.15 -14.73 -5.32
CA LEU A 38 -4.30 -14.00 -4.80
C LEU A 38 -5.40 -15.01 -4.46
N GLY A 39 -5.22 -15.80 -3.41
CA GLY A 39 -6.20 -16.84 -3.02
C GLY A 39 -7.65 -16.33 -2.95
N GLY A 40 -8.58 -17.05 -3.58
CA GLY A 40 -10.01 -16.71 -3.72
C GLY A 40 -10.43 -16.60 -5.18
N GLU A 41 -11.67 -16.17 -5.49
CA GLU A 41 -12.14 -15.84 -6.86
C GLU A 41 -11.42 -14.60 -7.44
N SER A 42 -10.10 -14.55 -7.36
CA SER A 42 -9.27 -13.46 -7.84
C SER A 42 -8.98 -13.62 -9.34
N PRO A 43 -8.77 -12.51 -10.07
CA PRO A 43 -8.34 -12.60 -11.45
C PRO A 43 -6.97 -13.27 -11.56
N THR A 44 -6.84 -14.09 -12.59
CA THR A 44 -5.60 -14.80 -12.93
C THR A 44 -4.50 -13.82 -13.31
N ASN A 45 -3.23 -14.24 -13.17
CA ASN A 45 -2.09 -13.40 -13.58
C ASN A 45 -2.17 -12.99 -15.06
N LYS A 46 -2.79 -13.82 -15.90
CA LYS A 46 -3.02 -13.50 -17.31
C LYS A 46 -4.01 -12.34 -17.48
N GLU A 47 -5.15 -12.38 -16.78
CA GLU A 47 -6.13 -11.28 -16.82
C GLU A 47 -5.52 -9.98 -16.31
N ILE A 48 -4.70 -10.04 -15.26
CA ILE A 48 -3.96 -8.86 -14.76
C ILE A 48 -3.06 -8.29 -15.86
N LEU A 49 -2.30 -9.13 -16.56
CA LEU A 49 -1.39 -8.67 -17.62
C LEU A 49 -2.10 -8.15 -18.86
N ASP A 50 -3.30 -8.64 -19.19
CA ASP A 50 -4.13 -8.09 -20.26
C ASP A 50 -4.51 -6.61 -19.99
N HIS A 51 -4.44 -6.17 -18.72
CA HIS A 51 -4.66 -4.78 -18.31
C HIS A 51 -3.37 -3.94 -18.17
N VAL A 52 -2.18 -4.52 -18.41
CA VAL A 52 -0.91 -3.79 -18.31
C VAL A 52 -0.49 -3.27 -19.68
N ASP A 53 -0.64 -1.97 -19.94
CA ASP A 53 -0.15 -1.32 -21.17
C ASP A 53 1.17 -0.57 -20.93
N LEU A 54 2.28 -1.11 -21.44
CA LEU A 54 3.61 -0.51 -21.32
C LEU A 54 3.75 0.84 -22.06
N LYS A 55 2.78 1.22 -22.91
CA LYS A 55 2.73 2.57 -23.49
C LYS A 55 2.31 3.63 -22.48
N GLU A 56 1.74 3.23 -21.35
CA GLU A 56 1.33 4.13 -20.26
C GLU A 56 2.40 4.30 -19.17
N VAL A 57 3.64 3.87 -19.44
CA VAL A 57 4.77 4.14 -18.55
C VAL A 57 5.11 5.62 -18.60
N ASN A 58 5.08 6.27 -17.43
CA ASN A 58 5.37 7.69 -17.29
C ASN A 58 6.57 7.90 -16.35
N VAL A 59 7.46 8.84 -16.69
CA VAL A 59 8.44 9.35 -15.73
C VAL A 59 7.69 10.28 -14.77
N VAL A 60 7.78 10.00 -13.47
CA VAL A 60 7.13 10.79 -12.43
C VAL A 60 8.17 11.58 -11.63
N GLU A 61 7.81 12.80 -11.26
CA GLU A 61 8.61 13.60 -10.33
C GLU A 61 8.58 12.97 -8.93
N HIS A 62 7.38 12.53 -8.51
CA HIS A 62 7.17 11.88 -7.21
C HIS A 62 6.15 10.73 -7.36
N GLY A 63 6.52 9.55 -6.90
CA GLY A 63 5.58 8.45 -6.68
C GLY A 63 4.93 8.55 -5.29
N THR A 64 3.75 7.97 -5.12
CA THR A 64 3.07 7.91 -3.83
C THR A 64 2.49 6.53 -3.55
N PHE A 65 2.83 5.98 -2.39
CA PHE A 65 2.14 4.83 -1.80
C PHE A 65 1.22 5.29 -0.67
N ARG A 66 -0.03 4.83 -0.71
CA ARG A 66 -1.08 5.21 0.24
C ARG A 66 -1.51 3.99 1.03
N LEU A 67 -1.24 4.01 2.34
CA LEU A 67 -1.54 2.91 3.25
C LEU A 67 -2.83 3.19 4.05
N SER A 68 -3.72 2.19 4.11
CA SER A 68 -4.99 2.28 4.85
C SER A 68 -5.42 0.93 5.44
N PHE A 69 -6.39 0.93 6.36
CA PHE A 69 -7.07 -0.29 6.80
C PHE A 69 -8.49 -0.38 6.20
N PRO A 70 -8.99 -1.60 5.93
CA PRO A 70 -10.39 -1.81 5.60
C PRO A 70 -11.31 -1.28 6.71
N GLY A 71 -12.39 -0.62 6.31
CA GLY A 71 -13.33 0.00 7.25
C GLY A 71 -12.83 1.31 7.87
N SER A 72 -11.65 1.81 7.49
CA SER A 72 -11.21 3.16 7.84
C SER A 72 -12.22 4.23 7.38
N GLY A 73 -12.98 3.97 6.31
CA GLY A 73 -14.01 4.87 5.79
C GLY A 73 -13.49 6.25 5.38
N TYR A 74 -12.17 6.44 5.39
CA TYR A 74 -11.50 7.66 4.97
C TYR A 74 -11.13 7.46 3.51
N ILE A 75 -11.98 7.99 2.62
CA ILE A 75 -11.63 8.17 1.23
C ILE A 75 -10.73 9.41 1.19
N TYR A 76 -9.59 9.31 0.53
CA TYR A 76 -8.77 10.50 0.24
C TYR A 76 -9.67 11.58 -0.41
N ASN A 77 -9.75 12.75 0.21
CA ASN A 77 -10.44 13.93 -0.29
C ASN A 77 -9.42 15.07 -0.28
N GLU A 78 -9.40 15.90 -1.33
CA GLU A 78 -8.57 17.10 -1.41
C GLU A 78 -8.78 18.06 -0.23
N GLU A 79 -9.96 18.07 0.37
CA GLU A 79 -10.29 18.87 1.56
C GLU A 79 -9.71 18.29 2.86
N ASN A 80 -9.32 17.00 2.86
CA ASN A 80 -8.79 16.32 4.03
C ASN A 80 -7.75 15.27 3.60
N PRO A 81 -6.61 15.73 3.05
CA PRO A 81 -5.59 14.84 2.51
C PRO A 81 -4.99 14.01 3.64
N TRP A 82 -4.55 12.80 3.30
CA TRP A 82 -3.74 12.04 4.24
C TRP A 82 -2.41 12.77 4.44
N PRO A 83 -1.85 12.74 5.66
CA PRO A 83 -0.50 13.21 5.86
C PRO A 83 0.44 12.37 4.99
N GLU A 84 1.29 13.07 4.25
CA GLU A 84 2.30 12.47 3.37
C GLU A 84 3.68 12.89 3.83
N ALA A 85 4.65 11.98 3.77
CA ALA A 85 6.04 12.28 4.01
C ALA A 85 6.92 11.62 2.95
N PHE A 86 8.04 12.26 2.63
CA PHE A 86 9.03 11.70 1.72
C PHE A 86 9.83 10.61 2.43
N VAL A 87 9.83 9.40 1.86
CA VAL A 87 10.68 8.28 2.30
C VAL A 87 11.97 8.21 1.47
N THR A 88 11.88 8.66 0.22
CA THR A 88 13.01 8.98 -0.66
C THR A 88 12.74 10.36 -1.29
N PRO A 89 13.72 11.02 -1.91
CA PRO A 89 13.51 12.32 -2.58
C PRO A 89 12.40 12.32 -3.64
N ASP A 90 12.09 11.16 -4.20
CA ASP A 90 11.14 10.96 -5.29
C ASP A 90 9.96 10.06 -4.92
N PHE A 91 9.78 9.73 -3.65
CA PHE A 91 8.69 8.87 -3.21
C PHE A 91 8.08 9.29 -1.88
N LYS A 92 6.75 9.40 -1.88
CA LYS A 92 5.94 9.76 -0.72
C LYS A 92 5.20 8.57 -0.16
N LEU A 93 5.11 8.53 1.15
CA LEU A 93 4.25 7.64 1.90
C LEU A 93 3.10 8.46 2.50
N GLY A 94 1.88 8.16 2.06
CA GLY A 94 0.64 8.70 2.61
C GLY A 94 0.00 7.71 3.58
N ILE A 95 -0.23 8.12 4.82
CA ILE A 95 -0.74 7.24 5.87
C ILE A 95 -2.05 7.79 6.42
N ASP A 96 -3.12 7.00 6.40
CA ASP A 96 -4.34 7.38 7.11
C ASP A 96 -4.06 7.55 8.62
N HIS A 97 -4.42 8.70 9.21
CA HIS A 97 -4.27 9.01 10.65
C HIS A 97 -4.73 7.91 11.62
N LYS A 98 -5.68 7.05 11.21
CA LYS A 98 -6.14 5.92 12.02
C LYS A 98 -5.13 4.80 12.12
N ILE A 99 -4.28 4.66 11.10
CA ILE A 99 -3.37 3.53 10.96
C ILE A 99 -1.97 3.85 11.46
N VAL A 100 -1.64 5.12 11.63
CA VAL A 100 -0.34 5.60 12.13
C VAL A 100 0.16 4.85 13.38
N PRO A 101 -0.67 4.51 14.40
CA PRO A 101 -0.19 3.73 15.55
C PRO A 101 0.22 2.29 15.21
N PHE A 102 -0.25 1.75 14.09
CA PHE A 102 0.00 0.39 13.64
C PHE A 102 1.07 0.32 12.55
N PHE A 103 1.70 1.44 12.20
CA PHE A 103 2.68 1.46 11.13
C PHE A 103 3.94 0.66 11.47
N GLU A 104 4.38 0.65 12.74
CA GLU A 104 5.51 -0.19 13.16
C GLU A 104 5.21 -1.68 12.91
N LEU A 105 3.97 -2.13 13.18
CA LEU A 105 3.52 -3.48 12.84
C LEU A 105 3.52 -3.71 11.32
N TYR A 106 3.12 -2.71 10.53
CA TYR A 106 3.24 -2.78 9.07
C TYR A 106 4.70 -2.97 8.64
N GLN A 107 5.64 -2.21 9.21
CA GLN A 107 7.08 -2.33 8.92
C GLN A 107 7.63 -3.73 9.29
N GLU A 108 7.17 -4.33 10.39
CA GLU A 108 7.51 -5.71 10.75
C GLU A 108 7.01 -6.71 9.70
N LEU A 109 5.75 -6.55 9.25
CA LEU A 109 5.15 -7.40 8.23
C LEU A 109 5.81 -7.25 6.86
N LEU A 110 6.36 -6.07 6.55
CA LEU A 110 7.13 -5.89 5.32
C LEU A 110 8.29 -6.88 5.21
N GLY A 111 8.87 -7.35 6.32
CA GLY A 111 9.95 -8.36 6.30
C GLY A 111 9.62 -9.65 5.54
N ASN A 112 8.33 -9.94 5.32
CA ASN A 112 7.83 -11.08 4.55
C ASN A 112 7.20 -10.68 3.20
N ALA A 113 7.48 -9.49 2.69
CA ALA A 113 6.90 -9.00 1.46
C ALA A 113 7.28 -9.89 0.27
N PHE A 114 6.28 -10.13 -0.58
CA PHE A 114 6.47 -10.89 -1.81
C PHE A 114 7.30 -10.08 -2.83
N LYS A 115 8.22 -10.75 -3.53
CA LYS A 115 9.12 -10.13 -4.51
C LYS A 115 8.94 -10.81 -5.87
N VAL A 116 8.88 -10.01 -6.93
CA VAL A 116 8.84 -10.46 -8.33
C VAL A 116 9.88 -9.67 -9.11
N GLY A 117 10.88 -10.35 -9.67
CA GLY A 117 12.08 -9.72 -10.21
C GLY A 117 12.74 -8.84 -9.15
N LYS A 118 12.92 -7.56 -9.45
CA LYS A 118 13.50 -6.55 -8.54
C LYS A 118 12.46 -5.73 -7.77
N LEU A 119 11.17 -6.05 -7.91
CA LEU A 119 10.10 -5.26 -7.35
C LEU A 119 9.45 -5.98 -6.17
N TYR A 120 9.22 -5.21 -5.10
CA TYR A 120 8.59 -5.67 -3.86
C TYR A 120 7.12 -5.30 -3.86
N GLN A 121 6.28 -6.27 -3.53
CA GLN A 121 4.85 -6.09 -3.36
C GLN A 121 4.57 -5.39 -2.03
N LEU A 122 3.88 -4.25 -2.11
CA LEU A 122 3.23 -3.60 -0.97
C LEU A 122 1.73 -3.75 -1.04
N GLU A 123 1.14 -4.15 0.08
CA GLU A 123 -0.31 -4.23 0.22
C GLU A 123 -0.86 -2.96 0.85
N ARG A 124 -1.85 -2.35 0.20
CA ARG A 124 -2.51 -1.12 0.67
C ARG A 124 -3.47 -1.34 1.83
N CYS A 125 -3.90 -2.58 2.07
CA CYS A 125 -4.90 -2.97 3.05
C CYS A 125 -4.47 -4.22 3.81
N LEU A 126 -4.49 -4.14 5.13
CA LEU A 126 -4.46 -5.33 6.00
C LEU A 126 -5.91 -5.83 6.25
N GLY A 127 -6.62 -6.25 5.21
CA GLY A 127 -7.93 -6.93 5.30
C GLY A 127 -8.65 -7.18 3.96
N VAL A 128 -9.98 -7.01 3.87
CA VAL A 128 -10.88 -7.82 2.98
C VAL A 128 -10.58 -7.86 1.46
N LEU A 129 -10.07 -6.80 0.82
CA LEU A 129 -9.60 -6.86 -0.58
C LEU A 129 -8.32 -6.01 -0.73
N PRO A 130 -7.14 -6.63 -0.92
CA PRO A 130 -5.90 -5.89 -1.04
C PRO A 130 -5.75 -5.29 -2.44
N PHE A 131 -5.45 -4.00 -2.52
CA PHE A 131 -4.76 -3.48 -3.70
C PHE A 131 -3.26 -3.58 -3.46
N VAL A 132 -2.55 -4.09 -4.45
CA VAL A 132 -1.10 -4.26 -4.43
C VAL A 132 -0.43 -3.16 -5.26
N THR A 133 0.72 -2.70 -4.77
CA THR A 133 1.60 -1.78 -5.48
C THR A 133 3.00 -2.38 -5.48
N TYR A 134 3.62 -2.50 -6.64
CA TYR A 134 5.01 -2.94 -6.73
C TYR A 134 5.94 -1.72 -6.70
N ILE A 135 7.03 -1.81 -5.94
CA ILE A 135 8.02 -0.74 -5.78
C ILE A 135 9.45 -1.29 -5.87
N PRO A 136 10.45 -0.47 -6.25
CA PRO A 136 11.84 -0.89 -6.24
C PRO A 136 12.39 -1.07 -4.82
N GLU A 137 13.44 -1.88 -4.71
CA GLU A 137 14.11 -2.25 -3.46
C GLU A 137 14.52 -1.06 -2.60
N ASP A 138 15.06 0.00 -3.21
CA ASP A 138 15.53 1.18 -2.48
C ASP A 138 14.39 1.93 -1.77
N ILE A 139 13.21 1.99 -2.40
CA ILE A 139 12.02 2.58 -1.80
C ILE A 139 11.45 1.66 -0.73
N TYR A 140 11.47 0.34 -0.97
CA TYR A 140 10.99 -0.65 -0.02
C TYR A 140 11.80 -0.62 1.29
N ASP A 141 13.13 -0.61 1.19
CA ASP A 141 14.02 -0.50 2.33
C ASP A 141 13.84 0.84 3.06
N ALA A 142 13.67 1.93 2.31
CA ALA A 142 13.40 3.24 2.90
C ALA A 142 12.12 3.23 3.76
N ILE A 143 11.03 2.61 3.27
CA ILE A 143 9.76 2.48 4.03
C ILE A 143 9.98 1.63 5.29
N ARG A 144 10.74 0.54 5.21
CA ARG A 144 11.00 -0.34 6.37
C ARG A 144 11.73 0.35 7.52
N THR A 145 12.58 1.32 7.20
CA THR A 145 13.34 2.08 8.21
C THR A 145 12.77 3.47 8.47
N PHE A 146 11.65 3.82 7.85
CA PHE A 146 11.10 5.16 7.92
C PHE A 146 10.62 5.53 9.33
N ASP A 147 11.08 6.67 9.85
CA ASP A 147 10.62 7.24 11.11
C ASP A 147 9.31 8.01 10.90
N ILE A 148 8.23 7.50 11.48
CA ILE A 148 6.90 8.12 11.38
C ILE A 148 6.60 9.16 12.47
N THR A 149 7.59 9.60 13.24
CA THR A 149 7.38 10.58 14.31
C THR A 149 6.69 11.86 13.78
N GLU A 150 7.10 12.37 12.62
CA GLU A 150 6.47 13.56 12.02
C GLU A 150 5.00 13.31 11.63
N LEU A 151 4.71 12.14 11.03
CA LEU A 151 3.33 11.75 10.69
C LEU A 151 2.48 11.54 11.96
N ARG A 152 3.06 11.01 13.04
CA ARG A 152 2.40 10.88 14.36
C ARG A 152 2.00 12.23 14.92
N GLU A 153 2.86 13.23 14.86
CA GLU A 153 2.52 14.58 15.34
C GLU A 153 1.46 15.25 14.46
N ALA A 154 1.61 15.19 13.13
CA ALA A 154 0.63 15.76 12.19
C ALA A 154 -0.78 15.16 12.36
N THR A 155 -0.86 13.92 12.83
CA THR A 155 -2.13 13.21 13.01
C THR A 155 -2.77 13.40 14.37
N LYS A 156 -2.04 13.88 15.39
CA LYS A 156 -2.63 14.32 16.66
C LYS A 156 -3.60 15.49 16.44
N GLU A 157 -3.22 16.46 15.60
CA GLU A 157 -4.09 17.58 15.24
C GLU A 157 -5.31 17.12 14.43
N ALA A 158 -5.13 16.17 13.51
CA ALA A 158 -6.23 15.57 12.75
C ALA A 158 -7.21 14.76 13.64
N ARG A 159 -6.68 14.08 14.67
CA ARG A 159 -7.49 13.36 15.68
C ARG A 159 -8.34 14.30 16.52
N GLN A 160 -7.78 15.42 16.97
CA GLN A 160 -8.55 16.44 17.71
C GLN A 160 -9.69 17.01 16.87
N ARG A 161 -9.51 17.14 15.53
CA ARG A 161 -10.59 17.51 14.60
C ARG A 161 -11.65 16.41 14.41
N CYS A 162 -11.27 15.14 14.52
CA CYS A 162 -12.15 13.98 14.30
C CYS A 162 -12.86 13.47 15.58
N GLU A 163 -12.56 14.01 16.76
CA GLU A 163 -13.18 13.61 18.04
C GLU A 163 -14.67 14.00 18.20
N ASN A 164 -15.33 14.48 17.13
CA ASN A 164 -16.79 14.53 17.07
C ASN A 164 -17.42 13.14 16.79
N LYS A 165 -17.52 12.37 17.88
CA LYS A 165 -18.58 11.40 18.28
C LYS A 165 -18.79 10.02 17.62
N SER A 166 -18.30 9.65 16.43
CA SER A 166 -18.72 8.33 15.83
C SER A 166 -17.65 7.24 15.64
N LEU A 167 -16.37 7.55 15.90
CA LEU A 167 -15.25 6.68 15.51
C LEU A 167 -14.74 5.76 16.62
N ARG A 168 -14.76 6.23 17.87
CA ARG A 168 -14.30 5.45 19.03
C ARG A 168 -15.13 4.19 19.24
N HIS A 169 -16.43 4.23 18.97
CA HIS A 169 -17.31 3.06 19.13
C HIS A 169 -17.03 1.94 18.11
N ARG A 170 -16.65 2.29 16.88
CA ARG A 170 -16.44 1.32 15.78
C ARG A 170 -15.08 0.62 15.86
N LEU A 171 -14.05 1.31 16.34
CA LEU A 171 -12.70 0.75 16.43
C LEU A 171 -12.55 -0.27 17.57
N THR A 172 -13.23 -0.08 18.71
CA THR A 172 -13.18 -1.05 19.82
C THR A 172 -13.92 -2.35 19.48
N HIS A 173 -15.12 -2.26 18.90
CA HIS A 173 -15.94 -3.45 18.60
C HIS A 173 -15.47 -4.25 17.38
N GLY A 174 -14.84 -3.59 16.39
CA GLY A 174 -14.25 -4.29 15.23
C GLY A 174 -12.99 -5.10 15.57
N TYR A 175 -12.26 -4.68 16.60
CA TYR A 175 -11.02 -5.33 17.04
C TYR A 175 -11.29 -6.48 18.01
N GLU A 176 -12.20 -6.28 18.98
CA GLU A 176 -12.55 -7.31 19.98
C GLU A 176 -13.31 -8.50 19.38
N SER A 177 -14.19 -8.28 18.39
CA SER A 177 -14.96 -9.36 17.75
C SER A 177 -14.09 -10.35 16.95
N ARG A 178 -12.91 -9.94 16.49
CA ARG A 178 -12.01 -10.77 15.69
C ARG A 178 -10.98 -11.53 16.52
N ILE A 179 -10.54 -10.99 17.66
CA ILE A 179 -9.66 -11.71 18.59
C ILE A 179 -10.40 -12.87 19.25
N ILE A 180 -11.71 -12.73 19.51
CA ILE A 180 -12.52 -13.81 20.12
C ILE A 180 -12.89 -14.90 19.11
N SER A 181 -13.06 -14.58 17.82
CA SER A 181 -13.41 -15.56 16.78
C SER A 181 -12.22 -16.31 16.17
N GLY A 182 -10.98 -15.83 16.35
CA GLY A 182 -9.76 -16.53 15.94
C GLY A 182 -9.30 -17.66 16.87
N ASN A 183 -9.95 -17.86 18.02
CA ASN A 183 -9.65 -18.92 19.00
C ASN A 183 -10.72 -20.03 19.03
N SER A 184 -11.50 -20.18 17.97
CA SER A 184 -12.46 -21.27 17.84
C SER A 184 -12.27 -21.96 16.49
N ASN A 185 -11.24 -22.82 16.43
CA ASN A 185 -11.29 -24.15 15.83
C ASN A 185 -10.03 -24.93 16.22
#